data_AF-A0A2N6BEU8-F1
#
_entry.id   AF-A0A2N6BEU8-F1
#
_cell.length_a   1.000
_cell.length_b   1.000
_cell.length_c   1.000
_cell.angle_alpha   90.00
_cell.angle_beta   90.00
_cell.angle_gamma   90.00
#
_symmetry.space_group_name_H-M   'P 1'
#
loop_
_entity.id
_entity.type
_entity.pdbx_description
1 polymer ?
#
loop_
_entity_poly.entity_id
_entity_poly.type
_entity_poly.pdbx_seq_one_letter_code
_entity_poly.pdbx_strand_id
1 'polypeptide(L)'
;MRRLITLLLVAVFAVSLPLTSIAAKEYTPSSQAELTRNMDDFLEKDVSIEGTFLFTGSDFCYQIRKTKINTRDYFCFALGPVNLIRFYLKKNHIQVPELMGLKKGSKIRAYGKFDAMGRDYKFLVVDHFEVVE
;
A
#
# COMPACT_ATOMS: atom_id res chain seq x y z
N MET A 1 -46.34 -55.13 26.35
CA MET A 1 -46.52 -54.95 24.89
C MET A 1 -47.23 -53.63 24.61
N ARG A 2 -46.56 -52.65 24.00
CA ARG A 2 -47.15 -51.70 23.01
C ARG A 2 -46.02 -50.80 22.51
N ARG A 3 -45.76 -50.86 21.21
CA ARG A 3 -44.79 -50.04 20.46
C ARG A 3 -45.54 -48.84 19.85
N LEU A 4 -44.87 -47.70 19.76
CA LEU A 4 -45.07 -46.57 18.82
C LEU A 4 -43.81 -45.68 18.98
N ILE A 5 -42.73 -45.88 18.21
CA ILE A 5 -42.40 -45.24 16.92
C ILE A 5 -42.91 -43.78 16.85
N THR A 6 -42.01 -42.79 16.79
CA THR A 6 -41.89 -41.82 15.67
C THR A 6 -40.70 -40.84 15.88
N LEU A 7 -39.84 -40.82 14.85
CA LEU A 7 -38.91 -39.82 14.28
C LEU A 7 -38.52 -38.55 15.07
N LEU A 8 -37.22 -38.26 15.26
CA LEU A 8 -36.28 -37.64 14.30
C LEU A 8 -36.48 -36.11 14.14
N LEU A 9 -35.60 -35.31 14.74
CA LEU A 9 -34.99 -34.17 14.06
C LEU A 9 -33.71 -33.75 14.79
N VAL A 10 -32.56 -34.26 14.33
CA VAL A 10 -31.26 -33.70 14.65
C VAL A 10 -31.13 -32.43 13.80
N ALA A 11 -31.46 -31.28 14.38
CA ALA A 11 -31.14 -29.99 13.80
C ALA A 11 -29.62 -29.76 13.98
N VAL A 12 -28.84 -30.30 13.05
CA VAL A 12 -27.46 -29.87 12.84
C VAL A 12 -27.54 -28.42 12.39
N PHE A 13 -27.46 -27.49 13.33
CA PHE A 13 -27.13 -26.09 13.06
C PHE A 13 -25.68 -26.06 12.55
N ALA A 14 -25.51 -26.42 11.28
CA ALA A 14 -24.35 -26.00 10.51
C ALA A 14 -24.49 -24.49 10.33
N VAL A 15 -23.86 -23.74 11.22
CA VAL A 15 -23.61 -22.31 11.04
C VAL A 15 -22.71 -22.20 9.83
N SER A 16 -23.30 -22.06 8.65
CA SER A 16 -22.61 -21.63 7.44
C SER A 16 -22.17 -20.20 7.68
N LEU A 17 -20.99 -20.02 8.27
CA LEU A 17 -20.29 -18.75 8.24
C LEU A 17 -20.12 -18.40 6.76
N PRO A 18 -20.60 -17.22 6.30
CA PRO A 18 -20.21 -16.77 4.98
C PRO A 18 -18.69 -16.58 5.02
N LEU A 19 -17.97 -17.43 4.29
CA LEU A 19 -16.62 -17.13 3.83
C LEU A 19 -16.76 -15.90 2.94
N THR A 20 -16.75 -14.71 3.55
CA THR A 20 -16.43 -13.48 2.82
C THR A 20 -15.02 -13.67 2.29
N SER A 21 -14.90 -14.00 1.01
CA SER A 21 -13.66 -13.82 0.28
C SER A 21 -13.32 -12.35 0.39
N ILE A 22 -12.42 -12.00 1.31
CA ILE A 22 -11.78 -10.69 1.32
C ILE A 22 -11.03 -10.64 -0.01
N ALA A 23 -11.59 -9.93 -0.99
CA ALA A 23 -10.88 -9.70 -2.25
C ALA A 23 -9.52 -9.08 -1.86
N ALA A 24 -8.44 -9.76 -2.24
CA ALA A 24 -7.10 -9.22 -2.04
C ALA A 24 -7.07 -7.87 -2.76
N LYS A 25 -6.61 -6.83 -2.07
CA LYS A 25 -6.49 -5.50 -2.67
C LYS A 25 -5.55 -5.61 -3.89
N GLU A 26 -6.08 -5.35 -5.07
CA GLU A 26 -5.31 -5.41 -6.32
C GLU A 26 -4.56 -4.11 -6.55
N TYR A 27 -3.30 -4.21 -6.97
CA TYR A 27 -2.46 -3.08 -7.32
C TYR A 27 -2.04 -3.20 -8.77
N THR A 28 -2.18 -2.13 -9.54
CA THR A 28 -1.71 -2.10 -10.93
C THR A 28 -0.19 -1.90 -10.96
N PRO A 29 0.59 -2.82 -11.55
CA PRO A 29 2.03 -2.59 -11.74
C PRO A 29 2.27 -1.38 -12.63
N SER A 30 3.13 -0.47 -12.18
CA SER A 30 3.46 0.74 -12.93
C SER A 30 4.89 1.21 -12.64
N SER A 31 5.34 2.21 -13.39
CA SER A 31 6.63 2.87 -13.21
C SER A 31 6.44 4.34 -12.83
N GLN A 32 7.45 4.93 -12.17
CA GLN A 32 7.40 6.37 -11.88
C GLN A 32 7.23 7.24 -13.14
N ALA A 33 7.83 6.82 -14.26
CA ALA A 33 7.74 7.53 -15.52
C ALA A 33 6.32 7.46 -16.13
N GLU A 34 5.67 6.30 -16.06
CA GLU A 34 4.31 6.10 -16.54
C GLU A 34 3.31 6.94 -15.75
N LEU A 35 3.33 6.85 -14.42
CA LEU A 35 2.50 7.66 -13.54
C LEU A 35 2.74 9.17 -13.73
N THR A 36 3.96 9.56 -14.10
CA THR A 36 4.29 10.96 -14.36
C THR A 36 3.71 11.45 -15.69
N ARG A 37 3.70 10.60 -16.73
CA ARG A 37 3.22 10.93 -18.08
C ARG A 37 1.70 10.86 -18.20
N ASN A 38 1.09 9.86 -17.58
CA ASN A 38 -0.34 9.56 -17.67
C ASN A 38 -1.04 9.86 -16.33
N MET A 39 -0.62 10.93 -15.66
CA MET A 39 -0.99 11.21 -14.25
C MET A 39 -2.49 11.11 -14.01
N ASP A 40 -3.30 11.73 -14.87
CA ASP A 40 -4.76 11.81 -14.70
C ASP A 40 -5.44 10.42 -14.73
N ASP A 41 -4.88 9.46 -15.46
CA ASP A 41 -5.41 8.09 -15.56
C ASP A 41 -5.15 7.27 -14.28
N PHE A 42 -4.11 7.65 -13.52
CA PHE A 42 -3.66 6.93 -12.33
C PHE A 42 -4.04 7.62 -11.02
N LEU A 43 -4.59 8.83 -11.03
CA LEU A 43 -4.99 9.54 -9.82
C LEU A 43 -5.95 8.68 -8.97
N GLU A 44 -5.62 8.59 -7.69
CA GLU A 44 -6.35 7.84 -6.66
C GLU A 44 -6.40 6.32 -6.87
N LYS A 45 -5.68 5.78 -7.86
CA LYS A 45 -5.55 4.35 -8.13
C LYS A 45 -4.53 3.69 -7.21
N ASP A 46 -4.79 2.43 -6.91
CA ASP A 46 -3.85 1.56 -6.20
C ASP A 46 -2.85 0.97 -7.19
N VAL A 47 -1.57 1.25 -6.99
CA VAL A 47 -0.47 0.89 -7.89
C VAL A 47 0.68 0.26 -7.12
N SER A 48 1.52 -0.50 -7.82
CA SER A 48 2.78 -1.00 -7.30
C SER A 48 3.95 -0.50 -8.15
N ILE A 49 4.98 0.02 -7.51
CA ILE A 49 6.18 0.53 -8.18
C ILE A 49 7.40 -0.20 -7.64
N GLU A 50 8.15 -0.84 -8.53
CA GLU A 50 9.45 -1.42 -8.21
C GLU A 50 10.58 -0.40 -8.45
N GLY A 51 11.57 -0.37 -7.56
CA GLY A 51 12.74 0.47 -7.75
C GLY A 51 13.84 0.24 -6.71
N THR A 52 14.99 0.83 -6.97
CA THR A 52 16.15 0.77 -6.07
C THR A 52 16.02 1.82 -4.97
N PHE A 53 15.99 1.38 -3.71
CA PHE A 53 16.00 2.25 -2.54
C PHE A 53 17.23 3.15 -2.54
N LEU A 54 17.02 4.47 -2.45
CA LEU A 54 18.10 5.43 -2.35
C LEU A 54 18.36 5.87 -0.91
N PHE A 55 17.34 6.43 -0.25
CA PHE A 55 17.41 6.91 1.12
C PHE A 55 16.01 7.19 1.69
N THR A 56 15.96 7.29 3.02
CA THR A 56 14.86 7.84 3.83
C THR A 56 15.32 9.15 4.46
N GLY A 57 14.48 10.20 4.46
CA GLY A 57 14.88 11.47 5.05
C GLY A 57 13.72 12.35 5.46
N SER A 58 13.76 12.89 6.69
CA SER A 58 12.72 13.79 7.19
C SER A 58 12.77 15.16 6.50
N ASP A 59 13.97 15.68 6.17
CA ASP A 59 14.17 16.95 5.45
C ASP A 59 13.68 16.92 4.00
N PHE A 60 13.68 15.73 3.39
CA PHE A 60 13.05 15.53 2.09
C PHE A 60 11.53 15.70 2.18
N CYS A 61 10.91 15.45 3.34
CA CYS A 61 9.50 15.73 3.53
C CYS A 61 9.21 17.23 3.47
N TYR A 62 10.03 18.09 4.11
CA TYR A 62 9.70 19.41 4.69
C TYR A 62 9.08 20.53 3.79
N GLN A 63 8.84 20.31 2.51
CA GLN A 63 8.02 21.23 1.70
C GLN A 63 6.52 20.97 1.86
N ILE A 64 5.98 21.18 3.07
CA ILE A 64 4.56 20.96 3.40
C ILE A 64 3.98 22.16 4.13
N ARG A 65 3.50 23.13 3.36
CA ARG A 65 2.39 23.96 3.83
C ARG A 65 1.19 23.89 2.91
N LYS A 66 1.24 23.06 1.85
CA LYS A 66 0.22 23.05 0.80
C LYS A 66 -0.28 21.66 0.36
N THR A 67 0.27 20.55 0.85
CA THR A 67 -0.07 19.21 0.34
C THR A 67 -1.26 18.60 1.09
N LYS A 68 -1.95 17.63 0.47
CA LYS A 68 -3.03 16.83 1.08
C LYS A 68 -2.55 15.94 2.25
N ILE A 69 -1.24 15.87 2.52
CA ILE A 69 -0.62 14.97 3.50
C ILE A 69 0.08 15.79 4.59
N ASN A 70 -0.30 15.56 5.85
CA ASN A 70 0.49 16.03 6.98
C ASN A 70 1.72 15.12 7.17
N THR A 71 2.85 15.50 6.60
CA THR A 71 4.10 14.73 6.64
C THR A 71 4.72 14.55 8.02
N ARG A 72 4.23 15.24 9.06
CA ARG A 72 4.61 14.87 10.42
C ARG A 72 4.22 13.43 10.75
N ASP A 73 3.19 12.92 10.08
CA ASP A 73 2.63 11.59 10.30
C ASP A 73 3.28 10.51 9.42
N TYR A 74 4.19 10.88 8.51
CA TYR A 74 4.78 9.98 7.51
C TYR A 74 6.31 10.03 7.49
N PHE A 75 6.93 8.89 7.22
CA PHE A 75 8.28 8.81 6.64
C PHE A 75 8.19 9.00 5.14
N CYS A 76 9.22 9.64 4.57
CA CYS A 76 9.38 9.71 3.13
C CYS A 76 10.67 9.01 2.69
N PHE A 77 10.59 8.33 1.57
CA PHE A 77 11.73 7.66 0.93
C PHE A 77 11.70 7.84 -0.58
N ALA A 78 12.83 7.54 -1.20
CA ALA A 78 13.06 7.72 -2.63
C ALA A 78 13.48 6.41 -3.29
N LEU A 79 12.92 6.13 -4.47
CA LEU A 79 13.28 5.00 -5.33
C LEU A 79 13.90 5.47 -6.64
N GLY A 80 14.93 4.76 -7.11
CA GLY A 80 15.59 4.96 -8.39
C GLY A 80 16.46 6.22 -8.46
N PRO A 81 17.35 6.34 -9.47
CA PRO A 81 18.25 7.49 -9.61
C PRO A 81 17.50 8.79 -9.94
N VAL A 82 16.28 8.69 -10.48
CA VAL A 82 15.39 9.82 -10.76
C VAL A 82 14.17 9.69 -9.86
N ASN A 83 14.08 10.56 -8.86
CA ASN A 83 13.00 10.58 -7.89
C ASN A 83 11.84 11.43 -8.41
N LEU A 84 11.04 10.86 -9.32
CA LEU A 84 9.88 11.54 -9.92
C LEU A 84 8.65 11.54 -9.00
N ILE A 85 8.58 10.58 -8.09
CA ILE A 85 7.45 10.37 -7.19
C ILE A 85 7.97 10.19 -5.77
N ARG A 86 7.36 10.90 -4.83
CA ARG A 86 7.68 10.80 -3.40
C ARG A 86 6.89 9.65 -2.78
N PHE A 87 7.54 8.80 -2.00
CA PHE A 87 6.90 7.68 -1.33
C PHE A 87 6.66 8.02 0.14
N TYR A 88 5.44 7.84 0.63
CA TYR A 88 5.06 8.17 2.01
C TYR A 88 4.53 6.95 2.75
N LEU A 89 5.22 6.54 3.82
CA LEU A 89 4.78 5.48 4.72
C LEU A 89 4.41 6.08 6.07
N LYS A 90 3.26 5.73 6.67
CA LYS A 90 2.91 6.26 8.00
C LYS A 90 3.94 5.88 9.05
N LYS A 91 4.27 6.79 9.97
CA LYS A 91 5.28 6.56 11.03
C LYS A 91 4.88 5.47 12.03
N ASN A 92 3.59 5.17 12.16
CA ASN A 92 3.08 4.08 12.97
C ASN A 92 2.85 2.79 12.17
N HIS A 93 3.33 2.71 10.93
CA HIS A 93 3.21 1.50 10.12
C HIS A 93 4.15 0.40 10.62
N ILE A 94 3.71 -0.86 10.57
CA ILE A 94 4.48 -2.01 11.08
C ILE A 94 5.83 -2.20 10.37
N GLN A 95 5.95 -1.77 9.12
CA GLN A 95 7.19 -1.87 8.33
C GLN A 95 8.12 -0.66 8.46
N VAL A 96 7.85 0.28 9.37
CA VAL A 96 8.77 1.40 9.61
C VAL A 96 10.17 0.93 10.05
N PRO A 97 10.33 -0.02 11.00
CA PRO A 97 11.66 -0.51 11.37
C PRO A 97 12.41 -1.13 10.19
N GLU A 98 11.71 -1.86 9.32
CA GLU A 98 12.28 -2.45 8.10
C GLU A 98 12.74 -1.36 7.12
N LEU A 99 11.89 -0.37 6.85
CA LEU A 99 12.22 0.78 5.98
C LEU A 99 13.47 1.52 6.48
N MET A 100 13.58 1.73 7.79
CA MET A 100 14.72 2.40 8.41
C MET A 100 16.00 1.55 8.37
N GLY A 101 15.87 0.23 8.23
CA GLY A 101 16.98 -0.72 8.09
C GLY A 101 17.40 -0.98 6.64
N LEU A 102 16.68 -0.46 5.64
CA LEU A 102 17.00 -0.67 4.24
C LEU A 102 18.36 -0.05 3.88
N LYS A 103 19.16 -0.81 3.14
CA LYS A 103 20.42 -0.32 2.58
C LYS A 103 20.17 0.38 1.27
N LYS A 104 20.85 1.49 1.03
CA LYS A 104 20.92 2.10 -0.30
C LYS A 104 21.33 1.04 -1.33
N GLY A 105 20.57 0.89 -2.40
CA GLY A 105 20.78 -0.15 -3.41
C GLY A 105 19.82 -1.33 -3.32
N SER A 106 19.12 -1.54 -2.20
CA SER A 106 18.11 -2.59 -2.07
C SER A 106 16.99 -2.39 -3.10
N LYS A 107 16.60 -3.44 -3.82
CA LYS A 107 15.40 -3.39 -4.66
C LYS A 107 14.18 -3.61 -3.81
N ILE A 108 13.21 -2.73 -3.91
CA ILE A 108 11.93 -2.86 -3.24
C ILE A 108 10.78 -2.62 -4.22
N ARG A 109 9.63 -3.20 -3.93
CA ARG A 109 8.37 -2.86 -4.57
C ARG A 109 7.44 -2.24 -3.54
N ALA A 110 7.05 -1.00 -3.78
CA ALA A 110 6.14 -0.25 -2.92
C ALA A 110 4.72 -0.31 -3.50
N TYR A 111 3.75 -0.57 -2.63
CA TYR A 111 2.34 -0.67 -2.97
C TYR A 111 1.58 0.45 -2.28
N GLY A 112 0.70 1.12 -3.00
CA GLY A 112 -0.06 2.20 -2.40
C GLY A 112 -0.95 2.94 -3.36
N LYS A 113 -1.50 4.04 -2.87
CA LYS A 113 -2.37 4.92 -3.64
C LYS A 113 -1.58 6.07 -4.25
N PHE A 114 -1.66 6.21 -5.57
CA PHE A 114 -1.05 7.33 -6.27
C PHE A 114 -1.95 8.58 -6.19
N ASP A 115 -1.35 9.72 -5.92
CA ASP A 115 -2.05 11.01 -5.91
C ASP A 115 -1.06 12.14 -6.27
N ALA A 116 -1.61 13.30 -6.60
CA ALA A 116 -0.83 14.46 -6.97
C ALA A 116 -1.47 15.76 -6.46
N MET A 117 -0.66 16.82 -6.41
CA MET A 117 -1.10 18.17 -6.14
C MET A 117 -0.53 19.09 -7.22
N GLY A 118 -1.39 19.47 -8.17
CA GLY A 118 -0.92 20.14 -9.38
C GLY A 118 -0.03 19.24 -10.22
N ARG A 119 0.76 19.83 -11.13
CA ARG A 119 1.61 19.06 -12.06
C ARG A 119 2.96 18.65 -11.46
N ASP A 120 3.41 19.36 -10.43
CA ASP A 120 4.80 19.26 -9.95
C ASP A 120 4.96 18.36 -8.72
N TYR A 121 3.86 18.05 -8.02
CA TYR A 121 3.91 17.30 -6.78
C TYR A 121 3.17 15.97 -6.92
N LYS A 122 3.92 14.89 -7.15
CA LYS A 122 3.42 13.52 -7.37
C LYS A 122 3.92 12.62 -6.27
N PHE A 123 3.04 11.79 -5.73
CA PHE A 123 3.38 10.96 -4.58
C PHE A 123 2.59 9.66 -4.53
N LEU A 124 3.15 8.70 -3.80
CA LEU A 124 2.52 7.43 -3.47
C LEU A 124 2.33 7.37 -1.94
N VAL A 125 1.09 7.23 -1.48
CA VAL A 125 0.81 6.87 -0.09
C VAL A 125 0.91 5.37 0.01
N VAL A 126 1.99 4.90 0.64
CA VAL A 126 2.39 3.50 0.69
C VAL A 126 1.58 2.78 1.77
N ASP A 127 0.89 1.72 1.36
CA ASP A 127 0.20 0.79 2.24
C ASP A 127 1.15 -0.27 2.78
N HIS A 128 2.04 -0.80 1.94
CA HIS A 128 3.09 -1.74 2.32
C HIS A 128 4.20 -1.76 1.25
N PHE A 129 5.32 -2.40 1.54
CA PHE A 129 6.37 -2.68 0.55
C PHE A 129 6.97 -4.08 0.75
N GLU A 130 7.65 -4.59 -0.26
CA GLU A 130 8.42 -5.84 -0.18
C GLU A 130 9.85 -5.61 -0.71
N VAL A 131 10.81 -6.39 -0.20
CA VAL A 131 12.18 -6.43 -0.75
C VAL A 131 12.23 -7.50 -1.83
N VAL A 132 12.73 -7.14 -3.03
CA VAL A 132 12.60 -7.94 -4.27
C VAL A 132 13.91 -8.63 -4.70
N GLU A 133 14.94 -8.63 -3.83
CA GLU A 133 16.32 -9.10 -4.08
C GLU A 133 17.27 -8.10 -4.76
#